data_AF-A0AA41SDL3-F1
#
_entry.id   AF-A0AA41SDL3-F1
#
_cell.length_a   1.000
_cell.length_b   1.000
_cell.length_c   1.000
_cell.angle_alpha   90.00
_cell.angle_beta   90.00
_cell.angle_gamma   90.00
#
_symmetry.space_group_name_H-M   'P 1'
#
loop_
_entity.id
_entity.type
_entity.pdbx_description
1 polymer ?
#
loop_
_entity_poly.entity_id
_entity_poly.type
_entity_poly.pdbx_seq_one_letter_code
_entity_poly.pdbx_strand_id
1 'polypeptide(L)'
;LFISHRVVVLVLLRILSALVDAPDILMRSEMSVKSLSCTDIKLGIGRIPEQKVLINALKSAGKLPALFLLVFKESDNYKLERSSWGEDFLVRKKRESPNDSGRSKVMLGKIKKCKVIRQKILPLERARRELAIRFCREKIEERRRKLLKDEK
;
A
#
# COMPACT_ATOMS: atom_id res chain seq x y z
N LEU A 1 -20.87 -2.51 -2.84
CA LEU A 1 -20.84 -3.71 -1.98
C LEU A 1 -19.48 -4.40 -2.21
N PHE A 2 -18.37 -3.88 -1.70
CA PHE A 2 -17.84 -4.01 -0.33
C PHE A 2 -17.79 -5.45 0.18
N ILE A 3 -16.78 -6.20 -0.27
CA ILE A 3 -16.30 -7.38 0.46
C ILE A 3 -15.10 -6.91 1.26
N SER A 4 -15.40 -6.45 2.47
CA SER A 4 -14.42 -6.34 3.53
C SER A 4 -13.93 -7.75 3.87
N HIS A 5 -12.62 -7.89 4.01
CA HIS A 5 -11.92 -9.00 4.66
C HIS A 5 -11.74 -10.27 3.81
N ARG A 6 -10.47 -10.71 3.70
CA ARG A 6 -9.96 -12.11 3.80
C ARG A 6 -8.85 -12.40 2.78
N VAL A 7 -7.80 -13.06 3.24
CA VAL A 7 -6.81 -13.73 2.38
C VAL A 7 -7.54 -14.91 1.74
N VAL A 8 -7.73 -14.82 0.44
CA VAL A 8 -8.46 -15.79 -0.38
C VAL A 8 -7.44 -16.65 -1.09
N VAL A 9 -7.45 -17.96 -0.81
CA VAL A 9 -6.63 -18.89 -1.59
C VAL A 9 -7.43 -19.32 -2.81
N LEU A 10 -6.85 -19.05 -3.97
CA LEU A 10 -7.46 -19.25 -5.28
C LEU A 10 -7.02 -20.58 -5.87
N VAL A 11 -7.98 -21.47 -6.10
CA VAL A 11 -7.82 -22.57 -7.04
C VAL A 11 -8.55 -22.20 -8.32
N LEU A 12 -7.81 -22.06 -9.43
CA LEU A 12 -8.42 -21.86 -10.75
C LEU A 12 -9.11 -23.16 -11.18
N LEU A 13 -10.43 -23.15 -11.20
CA LEU A 13 -11.25 -24.26 -11.69
C LEU A 13 -11.50 -24.13 -13.20
N ARG A 14 -11.91 -22.93 -13.63
CA ARG A 14 -12.28 -22.57 -15.02
C ARG A 14 -11.72 -21.19 -15.37
N ILE A 15 -11.80 -20.79 -16.64
CA ILE A 15 -11.21 -19.54 -17.16
C ILE A 15 -11.71 -18.28 -16.43
N LEU A 16 -12.98 -18.28 -15.98
CA LEU A 16 -13.63 -17.08 -15.43
C LEU A 16 -14.00 -17.19 -13.94
N SER A 17 -13.84 -18.37 -13.35
CA SER A 17 -14.23 -18.65 -11.96
C SER A 17 -13.15 -19.41 -11.18
N ALA A 18 -13.01 -19.00 -9.92
CA ALA A 18 -12.06 -19.57 -8.99
C ALA A 18 -12.80 -20.13 -7.77
N LEU A 19 -12.34 -21.27 -7.26
CA LEU A 19 -12.74 -21.73 -5.95
C LEU A 19 -11.98 -20.91 -4.91
N VAL A 20 -12.74 -20.26 -4.04
CA VAL A 20 -12.22 -19.40 -2.99
C VAL A 20 -12.43 -20.10 -1.66
N ASP A 21 -11.31 -20.36 -0.99
CA ASP A 21 -11.28 -20.81 0.39
C ASP A 21 -10.88 -19.64 1.31
N ALA A 22 -11.74 -19.33 2.28
CA ALA A 22 -11.46 -18.41 3.38
C ALA A 22 -11.52 -19.18 4.71
N PRO A 23 -10.42 -19.30 5.46
CA PRO A 23 -10.38 -20.13 6.67
C PRO A 23 -11.30 -19.62 7.82
N ASP A 24 -11.82 -18.38 7.75
CA ASP A 24 -12.67 -17.78 8.79
C ASP A 24 -14.19 -17.77 8.47
N ILE A 25 -14.62 -18.16 7.27
CA ILE A 25 -16.03 -18.51 6.97
C ILE A 25 -15.95 -19.89 6.35
N LEU A 26 -16.43 -20.90 7.06
CA LEU A 26 -16.30 -22.34 6.75
C LEU A 26 -16.91 -22.81 5.41
N MET A 27 -17.16 -21.92 4.44
CA MET A 27 -17.78 -22.26 3.16
C MET A 27 -16.85 -21.96 1.98
N ARG A 28 -16.48 -23.05 1.28
CA ARG A 28 -15.97 -23.01 -0.09
C ARG A 28 -17.03 -22.42 -0.98
N SER A 29 -16.70 -21.33 -1.67
CA SER A 29 -17.59 -20.76 -2.67
C SER A 29 -16.85 -20.51 -3.98
N GLU A 30 -17.57 -20.65 -5.08
CA GLU A 30 -17.08 -20.22 -6.39
C GLU A 30 -17.24 -18.70 -6.49
N MET A 31 -16.17 -18.00 -6.83
CA MET A 31 -16.18 -16.56 -7.07
C MET A 31 -15.68 -16.23 -8.47
N SER A 32 -16.17 -15.11 -9.01
CA SER A 32 -15.68 -14.60 -10.30
C SER A 32 -14.25 -14.09 -10.16
N VAL A 33 -13.39 -14.36 -11.15
CA VAL A 33 -12.01 -13.83 -11.15
C VAL A 33 -11.99 -12.30 -11.20
N LYS A 34 -13.04 -11.66 -11.77
CA LYS A 34 -13.16 -10.19 -11.87
C LYS A 34 -13.36 -9.50 -10.53
N SER A 35 -13.97 -10.17 -9.54
CA SER A 35 -14.20 -9.61 -8.21
C SER A 35 -13.00 -9.75 -7.28
N LEU A 36 -11.94 -10.44 -7.72
CA LEU A 36 -10.77 -10.78 -6.92
C LEU A 36 -9.57 -9.94 -7.35
N SER A 37 -8.73 -9.58 -6.38
CA SER A 37 -7.41 -8.98 -6.64
C SER A 37 -6.33 -9.97 -6.24
N CYS A 38 -5.42 -10.27 -7.16
CA CYS A 38 -4.30 -11.17 -6.89
C CYS A 38 -3.28 -10.44 -6.01
N THR A 39 -2.74 -11.14 -5.01
CA THR A 39 -1.64 -10.64 -4.18
C THR A 39 -0.36 -11.39 -4.54
N ASP A 40 0.80 -10.80 -4.26
CA ASP A 40 2.10 -11.44 -4.51
C ASP A 40 2.38 -12.67 -3.63
N ILE A 41 1.44 -13.02 -2.76
CA ILE A 41 1.55 -14.08 -1.78
C ILE A 41 1.23 -15.42 -2.44
N LYS A 42 2.28 -16.18 -2.77
CA LYS A 42 2.17 -17.55 -3.29
C LYS A 42 2.26 -18.57 -2.16
N LEU A 43 1.48 -19.65 -2.26
CA LEU A 43 1.54 -20.84 -1.40
C LEU A 43 1.78 -22.05 -2.32
N GLY A 44 2.79 -22.86 -1.99
CA GLY A 44 3.08 -24.10 -2.73
C GLY A 44 2.15 -25.22 -2.26
N ILE A 45 0.89 -25.19 -2.68
CA ILE A 45 -0.15 -26.16 -2.31
C ILE A 45 -0.61 -26.94 -3.55
N GLY A 46 -1.13 -28.15 -3.33
CA GLY A 46 -1.75 -28.96 -4.38
C GLY A 46 -2.99 -28.26 -4.98
N ARG A 47 -3.42 -28.71 -6.17
CA ARG A 47 -4.48 -28.07 -6.96
C ARG A 47 -5.79 -27.92 -6.21
N ILE A 48 -6.22 -28.92 -5.43
CA ILE A 48 -7.43 -28.85 -4.60
C ILE A 48 -7.04 -29.33 -3.19
N PRO A 49 -6.57 -28.45 -2.31
CA PRO A 49 -6.15 -28.85 -0.97
C PRO A 49 -7.38 -29.15 -0.10
N GLU A 50 -7.22 -30.02 0.90
CA GLU A 50 -8.17 -30.08 2.01
C GLU A 50 -8.05 -28.82 2.89
N GLN A 51 -9.14 -28.43 3.55
CA GLN A 51 -9.15 -27.23 4.38
C GLN A 51 -8.11 -27.29 5.51
N LYS A 52 -7.87 -28.47 6.08
CA LYS A 52 -6.85 -28.69 7.12
C LYS A 52 -5.44 -28.43 6.60
N VAL A 53 -5.13 -28.94 5.41
CA VAL A 53 -3.84 -28.72 4.73
C VAL A 53 -3.64 -27.24 4.42
N LEU A 54 -4.70 -26.56 4.01
CA LEU A 54 -4.67 -25.13 3.72
C LEU A 54 -4.39 -24.28 4.97
N ILE A 55 -5.09 -24.56 6.08
CA ILE A 55 -4.89 -23.88 7.37
C ILE A 55 -3.46 -24.09 7.86
N ASN A 56 -2.93 -25.32 7.75
CA ASN A 56 -1.57 -25.63 8.17
C ASN A 56 -0.52 -24.92 7.29
N ALA A 57 -0.73 -24.86 5.98
CA ALA A 57 0.13 -24.13 5.05
C ALA A 57 0.10 -22.61 5.29
N LEU A 58 -1.05 -22.05 5.67
CA LEU A 58 -1.19 -20.64 6.04
C LEU A 58 -0.51 -20.32 7.38
N LYS A 59 -0.62 -21.22 8.37
CA LYS A 59 0.05 -21.12 9.66
C LYS A 59 1.57 -21.22 9.50
N SER A 60 2.07 -22.21 8.77
CA SER A 60 3.52 -22.38 8.53
C SER A 60 4.11 -21.22 7.73
N ALA A 61 3.31 -20.58 6.88
CA ALA A 61 3.75 -19.42 6.13
C ALA A 61 3.62 -18.07 6.87
N GLY A 62 2.99 -18.03 8.06
CA GLY A 62 2.79 -16.81 8.87
C GLY A 62 1.90 -15.76 8.21
N LYS A 63 0.83 -16.20 7.52
CA LYS A 63 0.05 -15.37 6.57
C LYS A 63 -1.45 -15.23 6.91
N LEU A 64 -1.90 -15.66 8.08
CA LEU A 64 -3.31 -15.53 8.45
C LEU A 64 -3.63 -14.06 8.82
N PRO A 65 -4.66 -13.43 8.22
CA PRO A 65 -5.06 -12.08 8.59
C PRO A 65 -5.72 -12.08 9.98
N ALA A 66 -5.37 -11.10 10.81
CA ALA A 66 -5.73 -10.96 12.21
C ALA A 66 -7.24 -10.76 12.55
N LEU A 67 -8.18 -11.13 11.68
CA LEU A 67 -9.58 -11.24 12.12
C LEU A 67 -9.81 -12.48 13.02
N PHE A 68 -8.79 -13.34 13.15
CA PHE A 68 -8.79 -14.56 13.97
C PHE A 68 -8.14 -14.40 15.36
N LEU A 69 -7.84 -13.18 15.81
CA LEU A 69 -7.14 -12.93 17.08
C LEU A 69 -8.01 -12.14 18.09
N LEU A 70 -9.19 -12.67 18.43
CA LEU A 70 -9.84 -12.34 19.70
C LEU A 70 -9.59 -13.38 20.80
N VAL A 71 -8.81 -14.44 20.54
CA VAL A 71 -8.56 -15.50 21.54
C VAL A 71 -7.09 -15.92 21.72
N PHE A 72 -6.15 -15.60 20.82
CA PHE A 72 -4.75 -16.04 21.02
C PHE A 72 -3.74 -14.91 20.89
N LYS A 73 -3.24 -14.45 22.03
CA LYS A 73 -2.03 -13.65 22.17
C LYS A 73 -0.86 -14.34 21.42
N GLU A 74 -0.08 -13.54 20.68
CA GLU A 74 1.20 -13.89 20.05
C GLU A 74 1.18 -14.98 18.95
N SER A 75 1.10 -14.56 17.68
CA SER A 75 1.69 -15.33 16.58
C SER A 75 1.99 -14.45 15.36
N ASP A 76 3.15 -14.70 14.78
CA ASP A 76 3.84 -13.95 13.71
C ASP A 76 3.07 -13.79 12.39
N ASN A 77 2.21 -12.77 12.27
CA ASN A 77 1.51 -12.40 11.02
C ASN A 77 2.12 -11.17 10.33
N TYR A 78 3.45 -11.08 10.30
CA TYR A 78 4.15 -9.84 9.96
C TYR A 78 4.18 -9.50 8.47
N LYS A 79 4.03 -10.46 7.54
CA LYS A 79 4.26 -10.18 6.10
C LYS A 79 3.11 -9.42 5.44
N LEU A 80 1.87 -9.79 5.73
CA LEU A 80 0.71 -9.13 5.13
C LEU A 80 0.46 -7.79 5.80
N GLU A 81 0.55 -7.72 7.14
CA GLU A 81 0.30 -6.48 7.88
C GLU A 81 1.39 -5.42 7.68
N ARG A 82 2.64 -5.83 7.38
CA ARG A 82 3.73 -4.91 6.99
C ARG A 82 3.78 -4.62 5.49
N SER A 83 2.93 -5.26 4.67
CA SER A 83 2.85 -4.91 3.26
C SER A 83 2.17 -3.54 3.10
N SER A 84 2.49 -2.81 2.04
CA SER A 84 1.84 -1.52 1.73
C SER A 84 0.32 -1.66 1.66
N TRP A 85 -0.15 -2.78 1.10
CA TRP A 85 -1.58 -3.14 1.03
C TRP A 85 -2.20 -3.37 2.42
N GLY A 86 -1.50 -4.07 3.31
CA GLY A 86 -1.98 -4.32 4.67
C GLY A 86 -2.00 -3.06 5.53
N GLU A 87 -0.98 -2.21 5.40
CA GLU A 87 -0.91 -0.93 6.11
C GLU A 87 -2.03 0.01 5.65
N ASP A 88 -2.22 0.16 4.34
CA ASP A 88 -3.31 0.96 3.76
C ASP A 88 -4.68 0.47 4.21
N PHE A 89 -4.87 -0.85 4.24
CA PHE A 89 -6.11 -1.46 4.71
C PHE A 89 -6.38 -1.15 6.20
N LEU A 90 -5.38 -1.32 7.06
CA LEU A 90 -5.49 -0.99 8.48
C LEU A 90 -5.78 0.50 8.69
N VAL A 91 -5.16 1.37 7.88
CA VAL A 91 -5.42 2.82 7.90
C VAL A 91 -6.86 3.13 7.48
N ARG A 92 -7.41 2.47 6.45
CA ARG A 92 -8.82 2.64 6.04
C ARG A 92 -9.78 2.24 7.14
N LYS A 93 -9.59 1.05 7.74
CA LYS A 93 -10.41 0.57 8.87
C LYS A 93 -10.36 1.53 10.06
N LYS A 94 -9.18 2.06 10.40
CA LYS A 94 -9.00 3.08 11.46
C LYS A 94 -9.63 4.43 11.12
N ARG A 95 -9.84 4.76 9.83
CA ARG A 95 -10.50 5.98 9.36
C ARG A 95 -12.03 5.85 9.29
N GLU A 96 -12.57 4.64 9.20
CA GLU A 96 -14.01 4.37 9.20
C GLU A 96 -14.61 4.44 10.62
N SER A 97 -13.86 4.04 11.64
CA SER A 97 -14.30 3.97 13.05
C SER A 97 -14.21 5.24 13.93
N PRO A 98 -13.58 6.38 13.55
CA PRO A 98 -13.40 7.47 14.50
C PRO A 98 -14.71 8.22 14.73
N ASN A 99 -15.08 8.29 16.01
CA ASN A 99 -16.02 9.27 16.54
C ASN A 99 -15.52 10.70 16.24
N ASP A 100 -16.41 11.69 16.25
CA ASP A 100 -16.14 13.06 15.79
C ASP A 100 -14.93 13.72 16.47
N SER A 101 -14.70 13.42 17.75
CA SER A 101 -13.51 13.88 18.50
C SER A 101 -12.18 13.35 17.95
N GLY A 102 -12.16 12.14 17.38
CA GLY A 102 -11.00 11.55 16.73
C GLY A 102 -10.64 12.25 15.42
N ARG A 103 -11.65 12.70 14.66
CA ARG A 103 -11.45 13.44 13.40
C ARG A 103 -10.80 14.79 13.65
N SER A 104 -11.25 15.52 14.67
CA SER A 104 -10.67 16.81 15.08
C SER A 104 -9.20 16.71 15.49
N LYS A 105 -8.81 15.65 16.22
CA LYS A 105 -7.39 15.42 16.58
C LYS A 105 -6.51 15.16 15.35
N VAL A 106 -6.99 14.37 14.39
CA VAL A 106 -6.27 14.12 13.13
C VAL A 106 -6.09 15.42 12.33
N MET A 107 -7.13 16.26 12.28
CA MET A 107 -7.09 17.55 11.60
C MET A 107 -6.04 18.49 12.21
N LEU A 108 -6.04 18.66 13.54
CA LEU A 108 -5.04 19.48 14.23
C LEU A 108 -3.61 18.95 14.01
N GLY A 109 -3.43 17.62 14.02
CA GLY A 109 -2.16 16.99 13.69
C GLY A 109 -1.68 17.31 12.27
N LYS A 110 -2.57 17.27 11.28
CA LYS A 110 -2.26 17.64 9.89
C LYS A 110 -1.86 19.11 9.75
N ILE A 111 -2.59 20.03 10.38
CA ILE A 111 -2.27 21.46 10.35
C ILE A 111 -0.87 21.73 10.89
N LYS A 112 -0.55 21.17 12.07
CA LYS A 112 0.78 21.31 12.69
C LYS A 112 1.89 20.77 11.79
N LYS A 113 1.71 19.56 11.22
CA LYS A 113 2.69 18.96 10.29
C LYS A 113 2.87 19.79 9.02
N CYS A 114 1.78 20.25 8.40
CA CYS A 114 1.83 21.09 7.20
C CYS A 114 2.59 22.40 7.44
N LYS A 115 2.44 23.03 8.62
CA LYS A 115 3.18 24.25 8.97
C LYS A 115 4.70 23.99 8.96
N VAL A 116 5.15 22.92 9.61
CA VAL A 116 6.58 22.54 9.66
C VAL A 116 7.11 22.18 8.27
N ILE A 117 6.35 21.42 7.48
CA ILE A 117 6.74 21.03 6.12
C ILE A 117 6.89 22.27 5.24
N ARG A 118 5.94 23.21 5.28
CA ARG A 118 6.02 24.47 4.51
C ARG A 118 7.23 25.31 4.90
N GLN A 119 7.53 25.42 6.20
CA GLN A 119 8.72 26.14 6.66
C GLN A 119 10.03 25.53 6.11
N LYS A 120 10.09 24.20 5.93
CA LYS A 120 11.25 23.51 5.35
C LYS A 120 11.31 23.60 3.82
N ILE A 121 10.17 23.50 3.13
CA ILE A 121 10.13 23.44 1.66
C ILE A 121 10.30 24.82 1.02
N LEU A 122 9.70 25.87 1.58
CA LEU A 122 9.76 27.23 1.02
C LEU A 122 11.19 27.74 0.73
N PRO A 123 12.17 27.64 1.66
CA PRO A 123 13.54 28.06 1.36
C PRO A 123 14.20 27.19 0.28
N LEU A 124 13.94 25.88 0.26
CA LEU A 124 14.47 24.97 -0.77
C LEU A 124 13.92 25.31 -2.16
N GLU A 125 12.64 25.64 -2.26
CA GLU A 125 12.04 26.07 -3.52
C GLU A 125 12.61 27.40 -4.03
N ARG A 126 12.87 28.36 -3.13
CA ARG A 126 13.53 29.63 -3.47
C ARG A 126 14.94 29.39 -3.98
N ALA A 127 15.76 28.64 -3.23
CA ALA A 127 17.13 28.31 -3.63
C ALA A 127 17.18 27.58 -4.98
N ARG A 128 16.25 26.63 -5.22
CA ARG A 128 16.12 25.93 -6.50
C ARG A 128 15.85 26.90 -7.67
N ARG A 129 14.95 27.86 -7.48
CA ARG A 129 14.63 28.89 -8.51
C ARG A 129 15.83 29.80 -8.77
N GLU A 130 16.50 30.25 -7.72
CA GLU A 130 17.69 31.11 -7.85
C GLU A 130 18.83 30.42 -8.59
N LEU A 131 19.10 29.15 -8.28
CA LEU A 131 20.07 28.32 -9.00
C LEU A 131 19.71 28.18 -10.48
N ALA A 132 18.44 27.94 -10.80
CA ALA A 132 17.98 27.85 -12.18
C ALA A 132 18.20 29.18 -12.94
N ILE A 133 17.91 30.32 -12.30
CA ILE A 133 18.15 31.65 -12.89
C ILE A 133 19.65 31.88 -13.13
N ARG A 134 20.51 31.56 -12.16
CA ARG A 134 21.97 31.69 -12.30
C ARG A 134 22.49 30.85 -13.45
N PHE A 135 22.09 29.58 -13.51
CA PHE A 135 22.45 28.67 -14.60
C PHE A 135 22.04 29.21 -15.98
N CYS A 136 20.80 29.71 -16.11
CA CYS A 136 20.34 30.31 -17.36
C CYS A 136 21.17 31.55 -17.74
N ARG A 137 21.50 32.42 -16.79
CA ARG A 137 22.35 33.61 -17.04
C ARG A 137 23.74 33.22 -17.52
N GLU A 138 24.38 32.26 -16.86
CA GLU A 138 25.69 31.75 -17.26
C GLU A 138 25.66 31.16 -18.68
N LYS A 139 24.62 30.39 -19.02
CA LYS A 139 24.45 29.84 -20.38
C LYS A 139 24.23 30.90 -21.45
N ILE A 140 23.50 31.97 -21.14
CA ILE A 140 23.31 33.10 -22.06
C ILE A 140 24.65 33.80 -22.30
N GLU A 141 25.40 34.09 -21.23
CA GLU A 141 26.72 34.74 -21.34
C GLU A 141 27.75 33.87 -22.07
N GLU A 142 27.74 32.56 -21.85
CA GLU A 142 28.58 31.61 -22.59
C GLU A 142 28.28 31.66 -24.10
N ARG A 143 26.99 31.73 -24.48
CA ARG A 143 26.58 31.87 -25.89
C ARG A 143 27.01 33.21 -26.49
N ARG A 144 26.83 34.32 -25.75
CA ARG A 144 27.27 35.66 -26.17
C ARG A 144 28.77 35.70 -26.43
N ARG A 145 29.59 35.09 -25.56
CA ARG A 145 31.05 35.01 -25.73
C ARG A 145 31.48 34.19 -26.94
N LYS A 146 30.73 33.15 -27.31
CA LYS A 146 31.01 32.36 -28.53
C LYS A 146 30.75 33.18 -29.78
N LEU A 147 29.58 33.83 -29.87
CA LEU A 147 29.24 34.72 -30.99
C LEU A 147 30.29 35.81 -31.21
N LEU A 148 30.78 36.44 -30.12
CA LEU A 148 31.79 37.50 -30.21
C LEU A 148 33.18 37.01 -30.65
N LYS A 149 33.45 35.71 -30.54
CA LYS A 149 34.69 35.08 -31.04
C LYS A 149 34.56 34.67 -32.49
N ASP A 150 33.37 34.29 -32.94
CA ASP A 150 33.09 33.90 -34.32
C ASP A 150 33.05 35.11 -35.28
N GLU A 151 32.84 36.33 -34.75
CA GLU A 151 32.88 37.60 -35.49
C GLU A 151 34.28 38.20 -35.70
N LYS A 152 35.34 37.62 -35.10
CA LYS A 152 36.74 38.08 -35.21
C LYS A 152 37.60 37.12 -36.00
#